data_AF-A0A931PHG8-F1
#
_entry.id   AF-A0A931PHG8-F1
#
_cell.length_a   1.000
_cell.length_b   1.000
_cell.length_c   1.000
_cell.angle_alpha   90.00
_cell.angle_beta   90.00
_cell.angle_gamma   90.00
#
_symmetry.space_group_name_H-M   'P 1'
#
loop_
_entity.id
_entity.type
_entity.pdbx_description
1 polymer ?
#
loop_
_entity_poly.entity_id
_entity_poly.type
_entity_poly.pdbx_seq_one_letter_code
_entity_poly.pdbx_strand_id
1 'polypeptide(L)'
;MSRRRSIVSGSINTRSSTVTDRLVILAKAPAAGRSKTRLAAEIGAGRAAMVSRLLIDKTIDAARAGERSGWWRALLAVDPPLATGARWPGVKRGLATFGQARGDLGDRILSAMRDAAAGGPVVAIGADAPFVSAAAIRRAFLLLRSHDVVFGPAHDGGFWLIGVAGAQRLPRQFGAVRWSTADALADAQAAFAPGLRIARTDPLLDIDDRADLDAAGNLAVCVHASSAPLFERRAAPEVFVQADIIPITSAPGLSGRQRLQRILGRLRPATSPASAG
;
A
#
# COMPACT_ATOMS: atom_id res chain seq x y z
N MET A 1 19.55 15.60 -65.41
CA MET A 1 20.39 14.71 -64.56
C MET A 1 20.19 15.11 -63.10
N SER A 2 19.15 14.59 -62.45
CA SER A 2 19.20 13.57 -61.38
C SER A 2 20.10 13.93 -60.20
N ARG A 3 19.48 14.22 -59.06
CA ARG A 3 19.91 13.79 -57.71
C ARG A 3 18.70 13.81 -56.78
N ARG A 4 18.06 12.63 -56.65
CA ARG A 4 17.10 12.31 -55.59
C ARG A 4 17.85 12.34 -54.25
N ARG A 5 17.37 13.10 -53.27
CA ARG A 5 17.64 12.83 -51.85
C ARG A 5 16.38 12.25 -51.24
N SER A 6 16.43 10.93 -51.06
CA SER A 6 15.50 10.15 -50.27
C SER A 6 15.49 10.68 -48.84
N ILE A 7 14.39 11.29 -48.42
CA ILE A 7 14.11 11.50 -46.99
C ILE A 7 13.57 10.16 -46.51
N VAL A 8 14.42 9.38 -45.85
CA VAL A 8 14.02 8.21 -45.10
C VAL A 8 13.11 8.71 -43.99
N SER A 9 11.81 8.43 -44.15
CA SER A 9 10.81 8.57 -43.10
C SER A 9 11.19 7.63 -41.96
N GLY A 10 11.88 8.18 -40.96
CA GLY A 10 12.10 7.52 -39.69
C GLY A 10 10.78 7.43 -38.96
N SER A 11 10.02 6.37 -39.21
CA SER A 11 8.90 5.97 -38.36
C SER A 11 9.45 5.70 -36.95
N ILE A 12 9.40 6.71 -36.08
CA ILE A 12 9.51 6.50 -34.65
C ILE A 12 8.25 5.72 -34.27
N ASN A 13 8.39 4.39 -34.23
CA ASN A 13 7.35 3.52 -33.72
C ASN A 13 7.30 3.69 -32.19
N THR A 14 6.74 4.80 -31.71
CA THR A 14 6.36 4.95 -30.30
C THR A 14 5.17 4.04 -30.05
N ARG A 15 5.40 2.73 -29.95
CA ARG A 15 4.49 1.86 -29.22
C ARG A 15 4.54 2.31 -27.77
N SER A 16 3.71 3.29 -27.43
CA SER A 16 3.32 3.56 -26.05
C SER A 16 2.61 2.29 -25.57
N SER A 17 3.36 1.33 -25.05
CA SER A 17 2.80 0.16 -24.40
C SER A 17 2.10 0.69 -23.15
N THR A 18 0.78 0.79 -23.21
CA THR A 18 -0.03 1.16 -22.04
C THR A 18 0.21 0.11 -20.96
N VAL A 19 0.64 0.55 -19.77
CA VAL A 19 0.81 -0.34 -18.61
C VAL A 19 -0.57 -0.91 -18.24
N THR A 20 -0.73 -2.22 -18.42
CA THR A 20 -1.98 -2.95 -18.14
C THR A 20 -2.04 -3.50 -16.72
N ASP A 21 -0.90 -3.59 -16.03
CA ASP A 21 -0.77 -3.97 -14.63
C ASP A 21 -1.39 -2.88 -13.74
N ARG A 22 -2.26 -3.28 -12.80
CA ARG A 22 -3.05 -2.36 -11.98
C ARG A 22 -2.88 -2.63 -10.50
N LEU A 23 -2.57 -1.58 -9.75
CA LEU A 23 -2.53 -1.60 -8.29
C LEU A 23 -3.71 -0.78 -7.75
N VAL A 24 -4.47 -1.35 -6.83
CA VAL A 24 -5.57 -0.67 -6.14
C VAL A 24 -5.30 -0.66 -4.65
N ILE A 25 -5.32 0.51 -4.04
CA ILE A 25 -5.23 0.67 -2.59
C ILE A 25 -6.65 0.86 -2.05
N LEU A 26 -7.10 -0.02 -1.16
CA LEU A 26 -8.32 0.20 -0.38
C LEU A 26 -7.95 0.98 0.88
N ALA A 27 -8.55 2.15 1.06
CA ALA A 27 -8.27 3.00 2.21
C ALA A 27 -9.55 3.59 2.81
N LYS A 28 -9.61 3.62 4.15
CA LYS A 28 -10.67 4.28 4.92
C LYS A 28 -10.17 5.59 5.48
N ALA A 29 -11.04 6.61 5.53
CA ALA A 29 -10.61 7.96 5.86
C ALA A 29 -10.01 8.01 7.28
N PRO A 30 -8.85 8.66 7.46
CA PRO A 30 -8.20 8.79 8.76
C PRO A 30 -8.97 9.79 9.63
N ALA A 31 -10.07 9.32 10.22
CA ALA A 31 -10.96 10.11 11.04
C ALA A 31 -10.95 9.61 12.50
N ALA A 32 -10.87 10.56 13.43
CA ALA A 32 -10.90 10.30 14.86
C ALA A 32 -12.19 9.54 15.24
N GLY A 33 -12.04 8.43 15.96
CA GLY A 33 -13.15 7.58 16.41
C GLY A 33 -13.78 6.70 15.32
N ARG A 34 -13.28 6.74 14.07
CA ARG A 34 -13.81 5.95 12.95
C ARG A 34 -12.79 5.01 12.29
N SER A 35 -11.51 5.30 12.50
CA SER A 35 -10.37 4.52 12.03
C SER A 35 -9.59 3.99 13.24
N LYS A 36 -9.01 2.79 13.11
CA LYS A 36 -8.14 2.17 14.12
C LYS A 36 -8.72 2.26 15.54
N THR A 37 -9.95 1.81 15.73
CA THR A 37 -10.71 1.97 16.99
C THR A 37 -10.06 1.23 18.16
N ARG A 38 -9.43 0.07 17.92
CA ARG A 38 -8.62 -0.65 18.91
C ARG A 38 -7.45 0.20 19.39
N LEU A 39 -6.58 0.64 18.49
CA LEU A 39 -5.50 1.59 18.79
C LEU A 39 -6.01 2.89 19.44
N ALA A 40 -7.15 3.42 19.00
CA ALA A 40 -7.75 4.64 19.55
C ALA A 40 -8.13 4.51 21.02
N ALA A 41 -8.55 3.32 21.47
CA ALA A 41 -8.85 3.04 22.87
C ALA A 41 -7.61 3.19 23.76
N GLU A 42 -6.41 2.98 23.20
CA GLU A 42 -5.15 2.96 23.96
C GLU A 42 -4.35 4.26 23.85
N ILE A 43 -4.33 4.92 22.68
CA ILE A 43 -3.52 6.14 22.45
C ILE A 43 -4.36 7.41 22.21
N GLY A 44 -5.68 7.28 22.19
CA GLY A 44 -6.64 8.34 21.91
C GLY A 44 -6.97 8.49 20.42
N ALA A 45 -8.23 8.81 20.14
CA ALA A 45 -8.79 8.90 18.79
C ALA A 45 -8.01 9.82 17.83
N GLY A 46 -7.53 10.96 18.31
CA GLY A 46 -6.75 11.90 17.49
C GLY A 46 -5.39 11.35 17.06
N ARG A 47 -4.70 10.62 17.95
CA ARG A 47 -3.40 10.01 17.63
C ARG A 47 -3.57 8.81 16.71
N ALA A 48 -4.58 7.97 16.94
CA ALA A 48 -4.90 6.84 16.06
C ALA A 48 -5.23 7.29 14.63
N ALA A 49 -6.02 8.37 14.48
CA ALA A 49 -6.28 8.96 13.16
C ALA A 49 -5.01 9.46 12.48
N MET A 50 -4.07 10.03 13.24
CA MET A 50 -2.79 10.48 12.70
C MET A 50 -1.89 9.31 12.26
N VAL A 51 -1.86 8.22 13.03
CA VAL A 51 -1.17 6.98 12.64
C VAL A 51 -1.77 6.45 11.33
N SER A 52 -3.09 6.34 11.24
CA SER A 52 -3.79 5.90 10.01
C SER A 52 -3.41 6.77 8.80
N ARG A 53 -3.38 8.10 8.96
CA ARG A 53 -2.92 9.03 7.91
C ARG A 53 -1.49 8.72 7.45
N LEU A 54 -0.56 8.52 8.37
CA LEU A 54 0.84 8.24 8.03
C LEU A 54 0.99 6.91 7.27
N LEU A 55 0.24 5.88 7.66
CA LEU A 55 0.25 4.57 6.99
C LEU A 55 -0.31 4.65 5.57
N ILE A 56 -1.39 5.40 5.39
CA ILE A 56 -1.96 5.64 4.06
C ILE A 56 -0.96 6.43 3.19
N ASP A 57 -0.37 7.51 3.71
CA ASP A 57 0.62 8.30 2.96
C ASP A 57 1.83 7.45 2.56
N LYS A 58 2.31 6.58 3.44
CA LYS A 58 3.39 5.61 3.15
C LYS A 58 3.01 4.64 2.04
N THR A 59 1.79 4.11 2.07
CA THR A 59 1.26 3.20 1.05
C THR A 59 1.15 3.89 -0.31
N ILE A 60 0.68 5.14 -0.33
CA ILE A 60 0.61 5.97 -1.55
C ILE A 60 2.02 6.23 -2.10
N ASP A 61 2.99 6.55 -1.24
CA ASP A 61 4.38 6.79 -1.68
C ASP A 61 4.99 5.53 -2.33
N ALA A 62 4.76 4.35 -1.74
CA ALA A 62 5.21 3.06 -2.29
C ALA A 62 4.54 2.76 -3.65
N ALA A 63 3.24 2.97 -3.76
CA ALA A 63 2.50 2.79 -5.00
C ALA A 63 2.98 3.73 -6.12
N ARG A 64 3.19 5.02 -5.80
CA ARG A 64 3.69 6.01 -6.76
C ARG A 64 5.13 5.73 -7.17
N ALA A 65 5.96 5.19 -6.29
CA ALA A 65 7.33 4.82 -6.63
C ALA A 65 7.36 3.75 -7.73
N GLY A 66 6.56 2.69 -7.62
CA GLY A 66 6.50 1.68 -8.68
C GLY A 66 5.78 2.14 -9.96
N GLU A 67 4.77 3.03 -9.84
CA GLU A 67 4.13 3.65 -11.01
C GLU A 67 5.13 4.51 -11.81
N ARG A 68 5.96 5.32 -11.14
CA ARG A 68 7.04 6.09 -11.81
C ARG A 68 8.07 5.19 -12.50
N SER A 69 8.28 3.99 -11.97
CA SER A 69 9.16 2.98 -12.57
C SER A 69 8.46 2.13 -13.64
N GLY A 70 7.22 2.44 -14.00
CA GLY A 70 6.48 1.78 -15.09
C GLY A 70 5.95 0.39 -14.77
N TRP A 71 5.91 -0.02 -13.50
CA TRP A 71 5.47 -1.37 -13.12
C TRP A 71 3.96 -1.56 -13.14
N TRP A 72 3.21 -0.53 -12.78
CA TRP A 72 1.75 -0.57 -12.71
C TRP A 72 1.18 0.84 -12.84
N ARG A 73 -0.13 0.93 -13.03
CA ARG A 73 -0.89 2.15 -12.75
C ARG A 73 -1.63 2.00 -11.41
N ALA A 74 -1.51 3.00 -10.54
CA ALA A 74 -2.03 2.95 -9.17
C ALA A 74 -3.35 3.74 -9.04
N LEU A 75 -4.32 3.15 -8.35
CA LEU A 75 -5.61 3.76 -8.03
C LEU A 75 -5.89 3.67 -6.52
N LEU A 76 -6.66 4.61 -6.02
CA LEU A 76 -7.08 4.68 -4.62
C LEU A 76 -8.61 4.50 -4.52
N ALA A 77 -9.04 3.41 -3.90
CA ALA A 77 -10.44 3.14 -3.59
C ALA A 77 -10.76 3.60 -2.16
N VAL A 78 -11.58 4.65 -2.02
CA VAL A 78 -11.80 5.33 -0.73
C VAL A 78 -13.16 5.08 -0.10
N ASP A 79 -13.16 4.98 1.24
CA ASP A 79 -14.36 4.96 2.09
C ASP A 79 -14.27 6.09 3.14
N PRO A 80 -15.23 7.04 3.20
CA PRO A 80 -16.40 7.17 2.34
C PRO A 80 -16.04 7.61 0.91
N PRO A 81 -16.93 7.37 -0.07
CA PRO A 81 -16.75 7.85 -1.43
C PRO A 81 -16.68 9.39 -1.47
N LEU A 82 -15.88 9.91 -2.40
CA LEU A 82 -15.78 11.35 -2.64
C LEU A 82 -16.99 11.86 -3.40
N ALA A 83 -17.49 13.03 -2.99
CA ALA A 83 -18.29 13.86 -3.90
C ALA A 83 -17.42 14.29 -5.09
N THR A 84 -18.03 14.47 -6.27
CA THR A 84 -17.32 14.88 -7.49
C THR A 84 -16.47 16.13 -7.24
N GLY A 85 -15.17 16.05 -7.53
CA GLY A 85 -14.22 17.16 -7.32
C GLY A 85 -13.77 17.39 -5.87
N ALA A 86 -14.32 16.66 -4.89
CA ALA A 86 -13.89 16.74 -3.50
C ALA A 86 -12.54 16.06 -3.28
N ARG A 87 -11.79 16.56 -2.29
CA ARG A 87 -10.51 15.96 -1.88
C ARG A 87 -10.76 14.97 -0.76
N TRP A 88 -10.06 13.84 -0.80
CA TRP A 88 -10.07 12.94 0.36
C TRP A 88 -9.25 13.56 1.48
N PRO A 89 -9.85 13.74 2.69
CA PRO A 89 -9.25 14.53 3.73
C PRO A 89 -8.02 13.84 4.30
N GLY A 90 -6.94 14.63 4.46
CA GLY A 90 -5.81 14.23 5.27
C GLY A 90 -4.87 13.21 4.64
N VAL A 91 -4.80 13.06 3.31
CA VAL A 91 -3.74 12.24 2.67
C VAL A 91 -3.08 12.95 1.49
N LYS A 92 -1.90 12.48 1.10
CA LYS A 92 -1.13 12.98 -0.05
C LYS A 92 -1.93 12.83 -1.35
N ARG A 93 -1.76 13.83 -2.23
CA ARG A 93 -2.33 13.84 -3.59
C ARG A 93 -1.52 12.93 -4.50
N GLY A 94 -2.15 12.49 -5.60
CA GLY A 94 -1.41 12.03 -6.79
C GLY A 94 -1.82 10.70 -7.38
N LEU A 95 -2.83 10.03 -6.83
CA LEU A 95 -3.43 8.84 -7.44
C LEU A 95 -4.83 9.16 -7.96
N ALA A 96 -5.26 8.44 -9.00
CA ALA A 96 -6.65 8.47 -9.43
C ALA A 96 -7.51 7.80 -8.34
N THR A 97 -8.59 8.47 -7.93
CA THR A 97 -9.41 8.06 -6.79
C THR A 97 -10.83 7.73 -7.22
N PHE A 98 -11.41 6.67 -6.65
CA PHE A 98 -12.81 6.29 -6.81
C PHE A 98 -13.38 5.76 -5.48
N GLY A 99 -14.71 5.69 -5.37
CA GLY A 99 -15.38 5.22 -4.16
C GLY A 99 -15.37 3.70 -4.03
N GLN A 100 -15.23 3.17 -2.81
CA GLN A 100 -15.46 1.76 -2.55
C GLN A 100 -16.94 1.40 -2.75
N ALA A 101 -17.20 0.20 -3.25
CA ALA A 101 -18.56 -0.34 -3.35
C ALA A 101 -19.20 -0.52 -1.97
N ARG A 102 -20.53 -0.65 -1.95
CA ARG A 102 -21.25 -1.12 -0.75
C ARG A 102 -21.02 -2.62 -0.56
N GLY A 103 -21.29 -3.10 0.65
CA GLY A 103 -21.13 -4.50 1.02
C GLY A 103 -20.00 -4.71 2.02
N ASP A 104 -19.63 -5.98 2.18
CA ASP A 104 -18.57 -6.41 3.08
C ASP A 104 -17.16 -6.11 2.51
N LEU A 105 -16.12 -6.53 3.21
CA LEU A 105 -14.75 -6.32 2.74
C LEU A 105 -14.47 -7.06 1.41
N GLY A 106 -15.03 -8.25 1.24
CA GLY A 106 -14.90 -9.04 0.03
C GLY A 106 -15.52 -8.36 -1.19
N ASP A 107 -16.74 -7.84 -1.04
CA ASP A 107 -17.43 -7.08 -2.09
C ASP A 107 -16.61 -5.88 -2.55
N ARG A 108 -16.04 -5.14 -1.59
CA ARG A 108 -15.20 -3.96 -1.85
C ARG A 108 -13.93 -4.33 -2.61
N ILE A 109 -13.24 -5.39 -2.19
CA ILE A 109 -12.03 -5.90 -2.86
C ILE A 109 -12.36 -6.32 -4.30
N LEU A 110 -13.39 -7.15 -4.48
CA LEU A 110 -13.75 -7.68 -5.80
C LEU A 110 -14.19 -6.57 -6.76
N SER A 111 -15.05 -5.65 -6.31
CA SER A 111 -15.46 -4.50 -7.14
C SER A 111 -14.25 -3.67 -7.53
N ALA A 112 -13.41 -3.29 -6.56
CA ALA A 112 -12.27 -2.43 -6.81
C ALA A 112 -11.26 -3.07 -7.79
N MET A 113 -11.03 -4.38 -7.70
CA MET A 113 -10.16 -5.10 -8.64
C MET A 113 -10.79 -5.22 -10.04
N ARG A 114 -12.10 -5.46 -10.14
CA ARG A 114 -12.81 -5.53 -11.42
C ARG A 114 -12.83 -4.17 -12.12
N ASP A 115 -13.15 -3.10 -11.39
CA ASP A 115 -13.24 -1.74 -11.91
C ASP A 115 -11.87 -1.21 -12.36
N ALA A 116 -10.80 -1.61 -11.67
CA ALA A 116 -9.45 -1.21 -12.02
C ALA A 116 -8.86 -1.97 -13.22
N ALA A 117 -9.37 -3.15 -13.54
CA ALA A 117 -8.79 -4.07 -14.50
C ALA A 117 -8.62 -3.45 -15.90
N ALA A 118 -7.52 -3.78 -16.56
CA ALA A 118 -7.18 -3.23 -17.87
C ALA A 118 -6.52 -4.26 -18.80
N GLY A 119 -6.97 -5.53 -18.70
CA GLY A 119 -6.45 -6.64 -19.50
C GLY A 119 -5.13 -7.25 -19.00
N GLY A 120 -4.57 -6.75 -17.90
CA GLY A 120 -3.41 -7.31 -17.21
C GLY A 120 -3.70 -7.73 -15.76
N PRO A 121 -2.66 -8.17 -15.04
CA PRO A 121 -2.71 -8.42 -13.61
C PRO A 121 -3.28 -7.26 -12.80
N VAL A 122 -4.07 -7.59 -11.78
CA VAL A 122 -4.63 -6.62 -10.84
C VAL A 122 -4.28 -7.06 -9.43
N VAL A 123 -3.75 -6.13 -8.64
CA VAL A 123 -3.38 -6.30 -7.24
C VAL A 123 -4.16 -5.30 -6.40
N ALA A 124 -4.78 -5.77 -5.32
CA ALA A 124 -5.39 -4.96 -4.28
C ALA A 124 -4.57 -5.07 -2.99
N ILE A 125 -4.35 -3.93 -2.32
CA ILE A 125 -3.70 -3.85 -1.01
C ILE A 125 -4.52 -3.00 -0.04
N GLY A 126 -4.40 -3.31 1.26
CA GLY A 126 -4.81 -2.40 2.33
C GLY A 126 -3.83 -1.24 2.51
N ALA A 127 -4.15 -0.31 3.41
CA ALA A 127 -3.35 0.89 3.68
C ALA A 127 -2.79 0.95 5.12
N ASP A 128 -2.67 -0.22 5.75
CA ASP A 128 -2.43 -0.36 7.20
C ASP A 128 -1.04 -0.92 7.55
N ALA A 129 -0.28 -1.36 6.55
CA ALA A 129 1.03 -1.98 6.73
C ALA A 129 2.16 -0.92 6.71
N PRO A 130 2.85 -0.63 7.83
CA PRO A 130 3.92 0.38 7.91
C PRO A 130 5.12 0.11 6.99
N PHE A 131 5.39 -1.16 6.68
CA PHE A 131 6.57 -1.60 5.93
C PHE A 131 6.30 -1.89 4.46
N VAL A 132 5.11 -1.54 3.96
CA VAL A 132 4.80 -1.69 2.54
C VAL A 132 5.80 -0.88 1.68
N SER A 133 6.30 -1.52 0.63
CA SER A 133 7.28 -0.94 -0.29
C SER A 133 6.96 -1.28 -1.74
N ALA A 134 7.46 -0.47 -2.67
CA ALA A 134 7.33 -0.77 -4.10
C ALA A 134 7.96 -2.13 -4.45
N ALA A 135 9.06 -2.52 -3.79
CA ALA A 135 9.70 -3.82 -4.01
C ALA A 135 8.82 -4.98 -3.57
N ALA A 136 8.15 -4.87 -2.42
CA ALA A 136 7.21 -5.89 -1.92
C ALA A 136 6.01 -6.04 -2.85
N ILE A 137 5.41 -4.93 -3.30
CA ILE A 137 4.29 -4.95 -4.26
C ILE A 137 4.75 -5.54 -5.60
N ARG A 138 5.92 -5.13 -6.11
CA ARG A 138 6.51 -5.66 -7.34
C ARG A 138 6.68 -7.18 -7.29
N ARG A 139 7.07 -7.74 -6.13
CA ARG A 139 7.21 -9.19 -5.97
C ARG A 139 5.90 -9.92 -6.24
N ALA A 140 4.76 -9.36 -5.83
CA ALA A 140 3.45 -9.92 -6.14
C ALA A 140 3.17 -9.92 -7.66
N PHE A 141 3.43 -8.82 -8.37
CA PHE A 141 3.30 -8.78 -9.83
C PHE A 141 4.21 -9.78 -10.55
N LEU A 142 5.44 -9.96 -10.06
CA LEU A 142 6.37 -10.97 -10.60
C LEU A 142 5.85 -12.39 -10.40
N LEU A 143 5.28 -12.70 -9.22
CA LEU A 143 4.67 -14.01 -8.96
C LEU A 143 3.50 -14.28 -9.92
N LEU A 144 2.68 -13.27 -10.23
CA LEU A 144 1.57 -13.36 -11.19
C LEU A 144 1.99 -13.59 -12.65
N ARG A 145 3.29 -13.55 -12.97
CA ARG A 145 3.78 -14.00 -14.29
C ARG A 145 3.77 -15.52 -14.43
N SER A 146 3.82 -16.24 -13.31
CA SER A 146 3.86 -17.72 -13.27
C SER A 146 2.78 -18.33 -12.40
N HIS A 147 1.91 -17.53 -11.79
CA HIS A 147 0.81 -17.97 -10.93
C HIS A 147 -0.46 -17.23 -11.30
N ASP A 148 -1.59 -17.80 -10.92
CA ASP A 148 -2.91 -17.29 -11.28
C ASP A 148 -3.43 -16.29 -10.22
N VAL A 149 -3.05 -16.53 -8.96
CA VAL A 149 -3.42 -15.74 -7.78
C VAL A 149 -2.20 -15.58 -6.89
N VAL A 150 -2.10 -14.44 -6.21
CA VAL A 150 -1.08 -14.20 -5.17
C VAL A 150 -1.72 -13.58 -3.94
N PHE A 151 -1.28 -14.02 -2.76
CA PHE A 151 -1.62 -13.39 -1.49
C PHE A 151 -0.35 -12.89 -0.78
N GLY A 152 -0.44 -11.76 -0.09
CA GLY A 152 0.54 -11.32 0.90
C GLY A 152 -0.03 -11.54 2.29
N PRO A 153 0.40 -12.59 3.02
CA PRO A 153 -0.13 -12.88 4.35
C PRO A 153 0.13 -11.75 5.34
N ALA A 154 -0.81 -11.47 6.23
CA ALA A 154 -0.58 -10.65 7.41
C ALA A 154 -0.27 -11.55 8.61
N HIS A 155 0.37 -11.00 9.65
CA HIS A 155 0.75 -11.78 10.83
C HIS A 155 -0.44 -12.23 11.68
N ASP A 156 -1.59 -11.57 11.54
CA ASP A 156 -2.84 -11.88 12.24
C ASP A 156 -3.62 -13.04 11.59
N GLY A 157 -3.14 -13.60 10.48
CA GLY A 157 -3.78 -14.65 9.67
C GLY A 157 -4.71 -14.14 8.56
N GLY A 158 -4.83 -12.82 8.41
CA GLY A 158 -5.38 -12.16 7.24
C GLY A 158 -4.38 -12.01 6.10
N PHE A 159 -4.60 -11.00 5.26
CA PHE A 159 -3.70 -10.66 4.16
C PHE A 159 -3.66 -9.15 3.91
N TRP A 160 -2.45 -8.63 3.69
CA TRP A 160 -2.24 -7.24 3.31
C TRP A 160 -2.36 -7.02 1.79
N LEU A 161 -2.27 -8.10 1.01
CA LEU A 161 -2.29 -8.09 -0.46
C LEU A 161 -3.06 -9.29 -1.01
N ILE A 162 -3.85 -9.03 -2.05
CA ILE A 162 -4.38 -10.05 -2.95
C ILE A 162 -4.18 -9.59 -4.40
N GLY A 163 -3.83 -10.52 -5.29
CA GLY A 163 -3.69 -10.22 -6.71
C GLY A 163 -4.09 -11.39 -7.59
N VAL A 164 -4.49 -11.08 -8.82
CA VAL A 164 -4.81 -12.06 -9.86
C VAL A 164 -4.12 -11.71 -11.16
N ALA A 165 -3.73 -12.72 -11.93
CA ALA A 165 -3.09 -12.53 -13.23
C ALA A 165 -4.04 -11.94 -14.29
N GLY A 166 -5.36 -12.04 -14.05
CA GLY A 166 -6.40 -11.39 -14.85
C GLY A 166 -7.76 -11.44 -14.14
N ALA A 167 -8.60 -10.43 -14.37
CA ALA A 167 -9.86 -10.24 -13.64
C ALA A 167 -10.85 -11.40 -13.78
N GLN A 168 -10.78 -12.17 -14.87
CA GLN A 168 -11.58 -13.38 -15.09
C GLN A 168 -11.29 -14.51 -14.08
N ARG A 169 -10.17 -14.42 -13.34
CA ARG A 169 -9.78 -15.38 -12.31
C ARG A 169 -10.32 -15.00 -10.93
N LEU A 170 -10.89 -13.81 -10.77
CA LEU A 170 -11.54 -13.41 -9.52
C LEU A 170 -12.76 -14.31 -9.29
N PRO A 171 -12.99 -14.76 -8.05
CA PRO A 171 -14.21 -15.46 -7.73
C PRO A 171 -15.41 -14.52 -7.92
N ARG A 172 -16.61 -15.09 -8.10
CA ARG A 172 -17.84 -14.28 -8.19
C ARG A 172 -18.08 -13.51 -6.89
N GLN A 173 -17.87 -14.18 -5.76
CA GLN A 173 -17.95 -13.68 -4.39
C GLN A 173 -16.95 -14.44 -3.51
N PHE A 174 -16.52 -13.86 -2.39
CA PHE A 174 -15.65 -14.56 -1.44
C PHE A 174 -16.40 -15.60 -0.57
N GLY A 175 -17.73 -15.52 -0.49
CA GLY A 175 -18.52 -16.46 0.31
C GLY A 175 -18.41 -16.18 1.82
N ALA A 176 -18.39 -17.22 2.65
CA ALA A 176 -18.42 -17.11 4.12
C ALA A 176 -17.04 -16.84 4.73
N VAL A 177 -16.28 -15.88 4.17
CA VAL A 177 -14.97 -15.52 4.73
C VAL A 177 -15.14 -14.88 6.10
N ARG A 178 -14.45 -15.43 7.09
CA ARG A 178 -14.42 -14.88 8.45
C ARG A 178 -13.45 -13.70 8.52
N TRP A 179 -13.87 -12.55 8.00
CA TRP A 179 -13.08 -11.31 8.01
C TRP A 179 -12.64 -10.92 9.43
N SER A 180 -11.45 -10.31 9.53
CA SER A 180 -10.85 -9.89 10.82
C SER A 180 -10.57 -11.05 11.78
N THR A 181 -10.28 -12.24 11.24
CA THR A 181 -9.87 -13.44 12.01
C THR A 181 -8.64 -14.07 11.37
N ALA A 182 -7.97 -14.95 12.12
CA ALA A 182 -6.80 -15.68 11.65
C ALA A 182 -7.10 -16.66 10.50
N ASP A 183 -8.36 -16.92 10.22
CA ASP A 183 -8.80 -17.79 9.14
C ASP A 183 -9.06 -17.03 7.82
N ALA A 184 -9.06 -15.70 7.83
CA ALA A 184 -9.49 -14.90 6.70
C ALA A 184 -8.71 -15.20 5.41
N LEU A 185 -7.39 -15.43 5.50
CA LEU A 185 -6.59 -15.83 4.33
C LEU A 185 -7.00 -17.21 3.80
N ALA A 186 -7.16 -18.19 4.68
CA ALA A 186 -7.51 -19.56 4.28
C ALA A 186 -8.90 -19.59 3.63
N ASP A 187 -9.88 -18.92 4.24
CA ASP A 187 -11.22 -18.81 3.70
C ASP A 187 -11.23 -18.08 2.34
N ALA A 188 -10.48 -16.98 2.21
CA ALA A 188 -10.38 -16.22 0.96
C ALA A 188 -9.70 -17.02 -0.17
N GLN A 189 -8.71 -17.86 0.17
CA GLN A 189 -8.09 -18.78 -0.79
C GLN A 189 -9.09 -19.85 -1.27
N ALA A 190 -9.93 -20.38 -0.38
CA ALA A 190 -10.92 -21.39 -0.70
C ALA A 190 -12.04 -20.87 -1.64
N ALA A 191 -12.23 -19.56 -1.73
CA ALA A 191 -13.21 -18.95 -2.64
C ALA A 191 -12.81 -19.04 -4.12
N PHE A 192 -11.53 -19.25 -4.43
CA PHE A 192 -11.04 -19.34 -5.80
C PHE A 192 -11.38 -20.66 -6.46
N ALA A 193 -11.55 -20.64 -7.79
CA ALA A 193 -11.82 -21.85 -8.56
C ALA A 193 -10.71 -22.90 -8.36
N PRO A 194 -11.06 -24.20 -8.31
CA PRO A 194 -10.08 -25.26 -8.17
C PRO A 194 -9.11 -25.28 -9.37
N GLY A 195 -7.87 -25.69 -9.13
CA GLY A 195 -6.83 -25.80 -10.16
C GLY A 195 -6.05 -24.51 -10.45
N LEU A 196 -6.41 -23.37 -9.85
CA LEU A 196 -5.60 -22.15 -9.92
C LEU A 196 -4.31 -22.30 -9.10
N ARG A 197 -3.20 -21.86 -9.67
CA ARG A 197 -1.90 -21.82 -8.97
C ARG A 197 -1.86 -20.57 -8.09
N ILE A 198 -1.83 -20.78 -6.77
CA ILE A 198 -1.82 -19.71 -5.78
C ILE A 198 -0.42 -19.57 -5.18
N ALA A 199 0.19 -18.40 -5.33
CA ALA A 199 1.44 -18.04 -4.66
C ALA A 199 1.21 -17.24 -3.38
N ARG A 200 2.24 -17.19 -2.53
CA ARG A 200 2.31 -16.27 -1.39
C ARG A 200 3.58 -15.42 -1.48
N THR A 201 3.46 -14.12 -1.24
CA THR A 201 4.61 -13.22 -1.04
C THR A 201 4.96 -13.14 0.45
N ASP A 202 6.02 -12.40 0.78
CA ASP A 202 6.47 -12.20 2.15
C ASP A 202 5.36 -11.58 3.03
N PRO A 203 5.25 -12.02 4.30
CA PRO A 203 4.28 -11.45 5.21
C PRO A 203 4.66 -10.02 5.62
N LEU A 204 3.65 -9.20 5.92
CA LEU A 204 3.85 -7.88 6.52
C LEU A 204 3.04 -7.74 7.81
N LEU A 205 3.59 -6.96 8.73
CA LEU A 205 2.87 -6.46 9.91
C LEU A 205 1.93 -5.33 9.49
N ASP A 206 0.71 -5.36 9.99
CA ASP A 206 -0.26 -4.28 10.02
C ASP A 206 -0.32 -3.67 11.44
N ILE A 207 -0.73 -2.41 11.53
CA ILE A 207 -0.88 -1.74 12.83
C ILE A 207 -2.35 -1.59 13.16
N ASP A 208 -2.89 -2.41 14.04
CA ASP A 208 -4.29 -2.36 14.46
C ASP A 208 -4.47 -1.97 15.93
N ASP A 209 -3.52 -2.34 16.78
CA ASP A 209 -3.50 -2.00 18.19
C ASP A 209 -2.14 -1.42 18.63
N ARG A 210 -2.01 -1.16 19.93
CA ARG A 210 -0.77 -0.59 20.48
C ARG A 210 0.40 -1.57 20.40
N ALA A 211 0.19 -2.87 20.58
CA ALA A 211 1.25 -3.85 20.54
C ALA A 211 1.88 -3.90 19.14
N ASP A 212 1.06 -3.83 18.09
CA ASP A 212 1.54 -3.74 16.70
C ASP A 212 2.38 -2.48 16.47
N LEU A 213 1.91 -1.33 17.00
CA LEU A 213 2.63 -0.06 16.87
C LEU A 213 3.99 -0.09 17.57
N ASP A 214 4.06 -0.68 18.77
CA ASP A 214 5.30 -0.89 19.50
C ASP A 214 6.24 -1.87 18.76
N ALA A 215 5.70 -2.97 18.21
CA ALA A 215 6.44 -3.94 17.40
C ALA A 215 7.02 -3.30 16.14
N ALA A 216 6.24 -2.49 15.43
CA ALA A 216 6.70 -1.74 14.26
C ALA A 216 7.81 -0.75 14.61
N GLY A 217 7.69 -0.03 15.74
CA GLY A 217 8.74 0.86 16.23
C GLY A 217 10.06 0.11 16.48
N ASN A 218 10.00 -1.07 17.08
CA ASN A 218 11.17 -1.90 17.32
C ASN A 218 11.79 -2.44 16.02
N LEU A 219 10.96 -2.92 15.09
CA LEU A 219 11.44 -3.44 13.81
C LEU A 219 12.12 -2.35 12.97
N ALA A 220 11.55 -1.14 12.94
CA ALA A 220 12.18 -0.01 12.27
C ALA A 220 13.57 0.29 12.84
N VAL A 221 13.73 0.26 14.17
CA VAL A 221 15.04 0.44 14.82
C VAL A 221 16.01 -0.68 14.43
N CYS A 222 15.57 -1.94 14.41
CA CYS A 222 16.41 -3.07 14.03
C CYS A 222 16.91 -2.96 12.57
N VAL A 223 16.05 -2.55 11.63
CA VAL A 223 16.46 -2.35 10.23
C VAL A 223 17.52 -1.25 10.11
N HIS A 224 17.37 -0.14 10.84
CA HIS A 224 18.37 0.93 10.85
C HIS A 224 19.67 0.53 11.58
N ALA A 225 19.60 -0.32 12.60
CA ALA A 225 20.78 -0.84 13.29
C ALA A 225 21.51 -1.90 12.44
N SER A 226 20.77 -2.69 11.65
CA SER A 226 21.31 -3.73 10.77
C SER A 226 21.79 -3.20 9.42
N SER A 227 21.54 -1.93 9.08
CA SER A 227 22.06 -1.29 7.87
C SER A 227 23.51 -0.80 8.00
N ALA A 228 24.29 -1.33 8.95
CA ALA A 228 25.74 -1.18 8.93
C ALA A 228 26.30 -1.90 7.69
N PRO A 229 27.14 -1.26 6.87
CA PRO A 229 27.51 -1.79 5.57
C PRO A 229 28.47 -2.97 5.72
N LEU A 230 27.99 -4.18 5.43
CA LEU A 230 28.82 -5.33 5.07
C LEU A 230 29.07 -5.31 3.56
N PHE A 231 29.92 -4.41 3.05
CA PHE A 231 30.83 -4.67 1.91
C PHE A 231 31.70 -3.45 1.56
N GLU A 232 33.00 -3.65 1.47
CA GLU A 232 33.99 -2.72 0.92
C GLU A 232 34.08 -2.79 -0.62
N ARG A 233 34.20 -1.61 -1.25
CA ARG A 233 34.66 -1.25 -2.63
C ARG A 233 33.76 -1.71 -3.80
N ARG A 234 33.39 -0.87 -4.80
CA ARG A 234 34.17 0.13 -5.57
C ARG A 234 33.21 1.12 -6.28
N ALA A 235 33.60 2.41 -6.27
CA ALA A 235 33.16 3.64 -6.96
C ALA A 235 31.96 3.73 -7.96
N ALA A 236 31.03 4.65 -7.59
CA ALA A 236 30.33 5.74 -8.32
C ALA A 236 29.16 5.48 -9.32
N PRO A 237 28.21 6.44 -9.49
CA PRO A 237 27.76 7.53 -8.62
C PRO A 237 26.32 7.31 -8.10
N GLU A 238 26.11 7.55 -6.82
CA GLU A 238 24.80 7.48 -6.18
C GLU A 238 24.02 8.78 -6.40
N VAL A 239 22.81 8.66 -6.97
CA VAL A 239 21.76 9.66 -6.78
C VAL A 239 20.90 9.15 -5.63
N PHE A 240 21.28 9.50 -4.40
CA PHE A 240 20.41 9.35 -3.24
C PHE A 240 19.34 10.44 -3.28
N VAL A 241 18.11 10.05 -3.61
CA VAL A 241 16.93 10.87 -3.32
C VAL A 241 16.62 10.70 -1.84
N GLN A 242 17.00 11.69 -1.06
CA GLN A 242 16.67 11.83 0.34
C GLN A 242 15.14 11.94 0.47
N ALA A 243 14.51 10.89 1.00
CA ALA A 243 13.17 11.00 1.56
C ALA A 243 13.36 11.34 3.03
N ASP A 244 12.99 12.57 3.42
CA ASP A 244 12.99 13.02 4.80
C ASP A 244 12.05 12.15 5.65
N ILE A 245 12.58 11.04 6.16
CA ILE A 245 12.21 10.54 7.48
C ILE A 245 13.06 11.38 8.43
N ILE A 246 12.42 12.31 9.14
CA ILE A 246 13.08 13.10 10.19
C ILE A 246 13.87 12.12 11.07
N PRO A 247 15.20 12.20 11.12
CA PRO A 247 15.99 11.21 11.82
C PRO A 247 15.68 11.33 13.31
N ILE A 248 15.15 10.25 13.91
CA ILE A 248 15.33 10.06 15.34
C ILE A 248 16.75 9.55 15.46
N THR A 249 17.69 10.49 15.61
CA THR A 249 19.07 10.18 15.93
C THR A 249 19.07 9.23 17.13
N SER A 250 19.86 8.16 16.98
CA SER A 250 20.20 7.19 18.00
C SER A 250 20.59 7.92 19.28
N ALA A 251 19.66 7.98 20.23
CA ALA A 251 19.99 8.24 21.63
C ALA A 251 20.21 6.87 22.29
N PRO A 252 21.46 6.45 22.54
CA PRO A 252 21.72 5.22 23.27
C PRO A 252 21.05 5.30 24.65
N GLY A 253 20.37 4.23 25.08
CA GLY A 253 19.81 4.12 26.44
C GLY A 253 18.27 4.25 26.57
N LEU A 254 17.52 4.51 25.50
CA LEU A 254 16.05 4.56 25.59
C LEU A 254 15.39 3.21 25.33
N SER A 255 14.50 2.77 26.22
CA SER A 255 13.64 1.60 25.97
C SER A 255 12.65 1.87 24.82
N GLY A 256 12.12 0.82 24.18
CA GLY A 256 11.15 0.97 23.06
C GLY A 256 9.97 1.89 23.42
N ARG A 257 9.47 1.77 24.67
CA ARG A 257 8.41 2.60 25.25
C ARG A 257 8.74 4.10 25.27
N GLN A 258 9.99 4.47 25.60
CA GLN A 258 10.43 5.86 25.66
C GLN A 258 10.60 6.48 24.26
N ARG A 259 10.93 5.67 23.25
CA ARG A 259 11.03 6.12 21.85
C ARG A 259 9.65 6.38 21.26
N LEU A 260 8.68 5.49 21.52
CA LEU A 260 7.32 5.68 21.07
C LEU A 260 6.67 6.92 21.72
N GLN A 261 6.96 7.20 23.00
CA GLN A 261 6.51 8.45 23.63
C GLN A 261 7.10 9.71 22.99
N ARG A 262 8.34 9.68 22.47
CA ARG A 262 8.90 10.80 21.69
C ARG A 262 8.24 10.96 20.32
N ILE A 263 7.92 9.85 19.65
CA ILE A 263 7.17 9.88 18.38
C ILE A 263 5.80 10.49 18.63
N LEU A 264 5.02 9.94 19.56
CA LEU A 264 3.67 10.39 19.91
C LEU A 264 3.63 11.80 20.52
N GLY A 265 4.71 12.25 21.18
CA GLY A 265 4.82 13.58 21.78
C GLY A 265 5.15 14.71 20.78
N ARG A 266 5.69 14.39 19.61
CA ARG A 266 5.95 15.36 18.53
C ARG A 266 4.78 15.51 17.56
N LEU A 267 3.84 14.58 17.59
CA LEU A 267 2.58 14.62 16.86
C LEU A 267 1.63 15.63 17.55
N ARG A 268 1.69 16.91 17.14
CA ARG A 268 0.73 17.92 17.60
C ARG A 268 -0.64 17.65 16.97
N PRO A 269 -1.75 17.62 17.74
CA PRO A 269 -3.07 17.58 17.14
C PRO A 269 -3.26 18.80 16.24
N ALA A 270 -3.92 18.63 15.09
CA ALA A 270 -4.33 19.73 14.26
C ALA A 270 -5.25 20.64 15.09
N THR A 271 -4.82 21.86 15.35
CA THR A 271 -5.68 22.88 15.96
C THR A 271 -6.84 23.12 15.00
N SER A 272 -8.06 22.86 15.47
CA SER A 272 -9.27 23.30 14.78
C SER A 272 -9.19 24.82 14.57
N PRO A 273 -9.55 25.37 13.39
CA PRO A 273 -9.65 26.81 13.25
C PRO A 273 -10.72 27.28 14.23
N ALA A 274 -10.31 28.19 15.13
CA ALA A 274 -11.22 28.90 16.00
C ALA A 274 -12.25 29.63 15.12
N SER A 275 -13.52 29.48 15.48
CA SER A 275 -14.60 30.34 15.03
C SER A 275 -14.23 31.79 15.36
N ALA A 276 -13.93 32.58 14.32
CA ALA A 276 -13.95 34.03 14.43
C ALA A 276 -15.43 34.45 14.54
N GLY A 277 -15.72 35.27 15.55
CA GLY A 277 -17.03 35.86 15.78
C GLY A 277 -17.43 36.92 14.76
#